data_AF-A0A0L0DCY6-F1
#
_entry.id   AF-A0A0L0DCY6-F1
#
_cell.length_a   1.000
_cell.length_b   1.000
_cell.length_c   1.000
_cell.angle_alpha   90.00
_cell.angle_beta   90.00
_cell.angle_gamma   90.00
#
_symmetry.space_group_name_H-M   'P 1'
#
loop_
_entity.id
_entity.type
_entity.pdbx_description
1 polymer ?
#
loop_
_entity_poly.entity_id
_entity_poly.type
_entity_poly.pdbx_seq_one_letter_code
_entity_poly.pdbx_strand_id
1 'polypeptide(L)'
;MTSRGEGEDGAGPNLEAGTVETMTTGQTMTTDMVTAGPEASMLVADEELKSLDVDTLARLLAQEEKEVEAIEGDIKRLNAQKRIPLATGKNKVEFLKSSFDEIDWESFEAPEHCVPIRADVRLFDWAALGAQVQFDVIVMDPPWQLATSAPTRGVALGYSQLRDEDIMRIPVPKLQENGLLFIWVINARYSFAFQLFKEWGYEYVDDVVWVKRTVNRRMAKGHGYYLQHAKETCLVGRKGADPPTLQSGVVSDVIWSERRGQSQKPEEMYEMVEKLVPNGRYLEIFGRKNNLRDYWVTVGNEI
;
A
#
# COMPACT_ATOMS: atom_id res chain seq x y z
N MET A 1 36.62 27.75 -33.41
CA MET A 1 37.74 28.42 -32.71
C MET A 1 37.47 28.26 -31.23
N THR A 2 38.19 27.52 -30.40
CA THR A 2 39.52 26.88 -30.47
C THR A 2 39.58 25.79 -29.39
N SER A 3 40.30 24.68 -29.70
CA SER A 3 41.09 23.74 -28.85
C SER A 3 40.46 23.14 -27.56
N ARG A 4 40.33 21.83 -27.31
CA ARG A 4 41.23 20.64 -27.40
C ARG A 4 42.47 20.67 -26.47
N GLY A 5 42.64 19.60 -25.70
CA GLY A 5 43.78 19.18 -24.86
C GLY A 5 43.23 18.31 -23.72
N GLU A 6 43.22 16.96 -23.72
CA GLU A 6 44.27 15.91 -23.84
C GLU A 6 45.34 15.91 -22.73
N GLY A 7 45.55 14.71 -22.16
CA GLY A 7 46.69 14.27 -21.33
C GLY A 7 46.41 14.25 -19.81
N GLU A 8 46.81 13.26 -19.01
CA GLU A 8 47.59 12.05 -19.24
C GLU A 8 47.60 11.21 -17.92
N ASP A 9 48.12 9.99 -18.02
CA ASP A 9 48.22 8.89 -17.05
C ASP A 9 48.91 9.17 -15.70
N GLY A 10 48.72 8.27 -14.73
CA GLY A 10 49.72 8.11 -13.66
C GLY A 10 49.35 7.29 -12.41
N ALA A 11 49.72 6.00 -12.44
CA ALA A 11 50.28 5.21 -11.32
C ALA A 11 49.44 4.87 -10.08
N GLY A 12 49.19 3.57 -9.89
CA GLY A 12 48.96 2.97 -8.57
C GLY A 12 50.24 2.83 -7.74
N PRO A 13 50.13 2.27 -6.53
CA PRO A 13 50.98 1.12 -6.24
C PRO A 13 50.24 -0.05 -5.59
N ASN A 14 50.72 -1.22 -5.99
CA ASN A 14 50.48 -2.55 -5.46
C ASN A 14 51.43 -2.76 -4.25
N LEU A 15 50.98 -3.37 -3.15
CA LEU A 15 51.89 -3.92 -2.14
C LEU A 15 51.31 -5.21 -1.54
N GLU A 16 52.24 -6.14 -1.36
CA GLU A 16 52.11 -7.59 -1.45
C GLU A 16 51.74 -8.31 -0.16
N ALA A 17 51.45 -9.59 -0.36
CA ALA A 17 51.26 -10.68 0.58
C ALA A 17 52.45 -10.89 1.55
N GLY A 18 52.11 -11.40 2.73
CA GLY A 18 53.04 -11.90 3.75
C GLY A 18 52.47 -13.11 4.50
N THR A 19 53.00 -14.25 4.11
CA THR A 19 52.89 -15.68 4.47
C THR A 19 52.64 -16.09 5.93
N VAL A 20 51.75 -17.09 6.05
CA VAL A 20 51.64 -18.29 6.91
C VAL A 20 52.74 -18.58 7.94
N GLU A 21 52.34 -18.81 9.20
CA GLU A 21 52.90 -19.86 10.07
C GLU A 21 51.79 -20.56 10.89
N THR A 22 51.89 -21.89 10.91
CA THR A 22 50.98 -22.87 11.53
C THR A 22 51.43 -23.21 12.96
N MET A 23 50.52 -23.35 13.92
CA MET A 23 50.63 -24.38 14.97
C MET A 23 49.26 -24.78 15.55
N THR A 24 49.18 -26.09 15.79
CA THR A 24 48.01 -26.95 16.03
C THR A 24 47.59 -27.00 17.51
N THR A 25 46.33 -27.37 17.74
CA THR A 25 45.73 -28.22 18.82
C THR A 25 44.68 -27.57 19.73
N GLY A 26 43.54 -28.27 19.88
CA GLY A 26 42.61 -28.10 21.00
C GLY A 26 41.12 -28.21 20.64
N GLN A 27 40.53 -29.40 20.74
CA GLN A 27 39.09 -29.67 20.63
C GLN A 27 38.24 -28.82 21.60
N THR A 28 37.01 -28.46 21.21
CA THR A 28 35.76 -28.87 21.89
C THR A 28 34.54 -28.44 21.06
N MET A 29 33.54 -29.32 21.02
CA MET A 29 32.25 -29.10 20.35
C MET A 29 31.48 -27.97 21.01
N THR A 30 30.93 -27.05 20.20
CA THR A 30 29.76 -26.25 20.59
C THR A 30 28.72 -26.38 19.50
N THR A 31 27.64 -27.07 19.85
CA THR A 31 26.42 -27.27 19.09
C THR A 31 25.73 -25.94 18.83
N ASP A 32 25.14 -25.83 17.65
CA ASP A 32 24.40 -24.69 17.12
C ASP A 32 23.34 -24.12 18.09
N MET A 33 23.36 -22.80 18.27
CA MET A 33 22.18 -22.07 18.73
C MET A 33 21.20 -21.96 17.57
N VAL A 34 20.24 -22.89 17.54
CA VAL A 34 19.00 -22.73 16.78
C VAL A 34 18.16 -21.67 17.48
N THR A 35 18.01 -20.50 16.85
CA THR A 35 17.05 -19.49 17.25
C THR A 35 15.63 -20.03 17.04
N ALA A 36 14.97 -20.38 18.13
CA ALA A 36 13.57 -20.80 18.11
C ALA A 36 12.68 -19.63 17.68
N GLY A 37 11.82 -19.86 16.68
CA GLY A 37 10.86 -18.88 16.19
C GLY A 37 9.71 -18.59 17.18
N PRO A 38 8.83 -17.62 16.87
CA PRO A 38 7.75 -17.16 17.75
C PRO A 38 6.71 -18.24 18.08
N GLU A 39 6.66 -19.34 17.33
CA GLU A 39 5.83 -20.51 17.65
C GLU A 39 6.30 -21.22 18.92
N ALA A 40 7.60 -21.24 19.22
CA ALA A 40 8.10 -21.81 20.47
C ALA A 40 7.72 -20.94 21.68
N SER A 41 7.67 -19.62 21.53
CA SER A 41 7.30 -18.70 22.62
C SER A 41 5.81 -18.80 23.01
N MET A 42 4.93 -19.00 22.01
CA MET A 42 3.50 -19.19 22.26
C MET A 42 3.21 -20.58 22.84
N LEU A 43 3.93 -21.61 22.40
CA LEU A 43 3.82 -22.96 22.98
C LEU A 43 4.39 -23.03 24.41
N VAL A 44 5.44 -22.27 24.73
CA VAL A 44 6.00 -22.17 26.09
C VAL A 44 5.03 -21.49 27.06
N ALA A 45 4.35 -20.41 26.64
CA ALA A 45 3.34 -19.75 27.46
C ALA A 45 2.14 -20.67 27.78
N ASP A 46 1.77 -21.53 26.83
CA ASP A 46 0.65 -22.47 26.97
C ASP A 46 1.00 -23.71 27.80
N GLU A 47 2.28 -24.11 27.85
CA GLU A 47 2.80 -25.13 28.80
C GLU A 47 2.99 -24.58 30.22
N GLU A 48 3.48 -23.34 30.37
CA GLU A 48 3.57 -22.68 31.69
C GLU A 48 2.19 -22.51 32.33
N LEU A 49 1.16 -22.17 31.54
CA LEU A 49 -0.23 -22.05 32.02
C LEU A 49 -0.83 -23.38 32.51
N LYS A 50 -0.41 -24.51 31.92
CA LYS A 50 -0.82 -25.86 32.33
C LYS A 50 -0.08 -26.36 33.56
N SER A 51 1.03 -25.71 33.94
CA SER A 51 1.84 -26.03 35.12
C SER A 51 1.47 -25.23 36.38
N LEU A 52 0.60 -24.22 36.23
CA LEU A 52 0.13 -23.38 37.33
C LEU A 52 -0.91 -24.14 38.17
N ASP A 53 -0.80 -24.07 39.49
CA ASP A 53 -1.80 -24.65 40.37
C ASP A 53 -3.15 -23.93 40.22
N VAL A 54 -4.23 -24.63 40.57
CA VAL A 54 -5.61 -24.14 40.46
C VAL A 54 -5.83 -22.87 41.29
N ASP A 55 -5.12 -22.71 42.41
CA ASP A 55 -5.22 -21.53 43.27
C ASP A 55 -4.59 -20.29 42.62
N THR A 56 -3.54 -20.47 41.83
CA THR A 56 -2.84 -19.40 41.12
C THR A 56 -3.66 -18.94 39.91
N LEU A 57 -4.26 -19.88 39.18
CA LEU A 57 -5.24 -19.57 38.12
C LEU A 57 -6.46 -18.83 38.68
N ALA A 58 -6.99 -19.26 39.82
CA ALA A 58 -8.11 -18.58 40.48
C ALA A 58 -7.75 -17.15 40.92
N ARG A 59 -6.52 -16.92 41.40
CA ARG A 59 -6.03 -15.56 41.75
C ARG A 59 -5.89 -14.66 40.53
N LEU A 60 -5.36 -15.17 39.41
CA LEU A 60 -5.22 -14.40 38.17
C LEU A 60 -6.58 -14.05 37.57
N LEU A 61 -7.52 -14.99 37.54
CA LEU A 61 -8.91 -14.73 37.13
C LEU A 61 -9.58 -13.67 38.00
N ALA A 62 -9.45 -13.76 39.32
CA ALA A 62 -9.99 -12.76 40.23
C ALA A 62 -9.33 -11.37 40.06
N GLN A 63 -8.06 -11.33 39.63
CA GLN A 63 -7.38 -10.08 39.33
C GLN A 63 -7.87 -9.45 38.02
N GLU A 64 -8.02 -10.25 36.96
CA GLU A 64 -8.60 -9.83 35.69
C GLU A 64 -10.05 -9.33 35.85
N GLU A 65 -10.89 -10.05 36.59
CA GLU A 65 -12.27 -9.63 36.88
C GLU A 65 -12.32 -8.26 37.58
N LYS A 66 -11.38 -8.00 38.49
CA LYS A 66 -11.28 -6.73 39.21
C LYS A 66 -10.79 -5.59 38.32
N GLU A 67 -9.90 -5.88 37.37
CA GLU A 67 -9.45 -4.91 36.36
C GLU A 67 -10.56 -4.56 35.38
N VAL A 68 -11.35 -5.54 34.95
CA VAL A 68 -12.55 -5.33 34.11
C VAL A 68 -13.57 -4.45 34.84
N GLU A 69 -13.86 -4.73 36.11
CA GLU A 69 -14.81 -3.93 36.91
C GLU A 69 -14.32 -2.49 37.11
N ALA A 70 -13.01 -2.27 37.27
CA ALA A 70 -12.42 -0.94 37.35
C ALA A 70 -12.59 -0.16 36.04
N ILE A 71 -12.34 -0.80 34.89
CA ILE A 71 -12.51 -0.20 33.56
C ILE A 71 -13.98 0.16 33.31
N GLU A 72 -14.92 -0.71 33.66
CA GLU A 72 -16.36 -0.43 33.54
C GLU A 72 -16.79 0.76 34.41
N GLY A 73 -16.22 0.88 35.61
CA GLY A 73 -16.40 2.03 36.50
C GLY A 73 -15.93 3.34 35.89
N ASP A 74 -14.77 3.33 35.24
CA ASP A 74 -14.21 4.51 34.57
C ASP A 74 -15.00 4.90 33.32
N ILE A 75 -15.49 3.93 32.54
CA ILE A 75 -16.42 4.16 31.41
C ILE A 75 -17.70 4.86 31.92
N LYS A 76 -18.28 4.40 33.03
CA LYS A 76 -19.45 5.05 33.65
C LYS A 76 -19.15 6.47 34.10
N ARG A 77 -17.99 6.73 34.72
CA ARG A 77 -17.57 8.08 35.14
C ARG A 77 -17.37 9.02 33.95
N LEU A 78 -16.72 8.57 32.88
CA LEU A 78 -16.51 9.35 31.66
C LEU A 78 -17.82 9.67 30.96
N ASN A 79 -18.77 8.74 30.95
CA ASN A 79 -20.12 8.97 30.42
C ASN A 79 -20.92 9.96 31.29
N ALA A 80 -20.75 9.93 32.61
CA ALA A 80 -21.38 10.91 33.52
C ALA A 80 -20.76 12.31 33.42
N GLN A 81 -19.47 12.42 33.09
CA GLN A 81 -18.75 13.69 32.93
C GLN A 81 -19.06 14.41 31.61
N LYS A 82 -19.62 13.74 30.59
CA LYS A 82 -20.14 14.38 29.37
C LYS A 82 -21.50 15.07 29.61
N ARG A 83 -21.54 16.06 30.50
CA ARG A 83 -22.61 17.07 30.54
C ARG A 83 -22.29 18.22 29.57
N ILE A 84 -22.52 17.98 28.29
CA ILE A 84 -22.82 19.02 27.31
C ILE A 84 -24.33 18.87 27.02
N PRO A 85 -25.14 19.95 27.03
CA PRO A 85 -26.58 19.84 26.84
C PRO A 85 -26.89 19.13 25.51
N LEU A 86 -27.58 18.00 25.60
CA LEU A 86 -28.05 17.24 24.45
C LEU A 86 -29.23 18.00 23.83
N ALA A 87 -28.94 18.89 22.88
CA ALA A 87 -29.93 19.22 21.86
C ALA A 87 -30.20 17.92 21.08
N THR A 88 -31.36 17.30 21.36
CA THR A 88 -32.03 16.22 20.62
C THR A 88 -31.16 15.49 19.58
N GLY A 89 -30.37 14.55 20.08
CA GLY A 89 -29.41 13.72 19.32
C GLY A 89 -30.02 12.65 18.41
N LYS A 90 -31.16 12.93 17.74
CA LYS A 90 -31.57 12.16 16.56
C LYS A 90 -30.97 12.77 15.28
N ASN A 91 -30.93 14.09 15.18
CA ASN A 91 -30.50 14.76 13.95
C ASN A 91 -28.98 14.82 13.74
N LYS A 92 -28.14 14.66 14.78
CA LYS A 92 -26.68 14.81 14.63
C LYS A 92 -25.98 13.53 14.14
N VAL A 93 -26.50 12.36 14.48
CA VAL A 93 -26.03 11.08 13.94
C VAL A 93 -26.50 10.92 12.50
N GLU A 94 -27.71 11.38 12.19
CA GLU A 94 -28.28 11.42 10.83
C GLU A 94 -27.54 12.44 9.93
N PHE A 95 -27.18 13.61 10.45
CA PHE A 95 -26.39 14.62 9.74
C PHE A 95 -24.91 14.24 9.54
N LEU A 96 -24.32 13.51 10.51
CA LEU A 96 -22.97 12.96 10.36
C LEU A 96 -22.94 11.78 9.39
N LYS A 97 -24.03 11.00 9.31
CA LYS A 97 -24.21 9.99 8.25
C LYS A 97 -24.41 10.64 6.88
N SER A 98 -25.15 11.74 6.78
CA SER A 98 -25.41 12.42 5.50
C SER A 98 -24.24 13.23 4.92
N SER A 99 -23.10 13.28 5.62
CA SER A 99 -21.90 14.02 5.16
C SER A 99 -20.78 13.08 4.69
N PHE A 100 -21.02 11.78 4.74
CA PHE A 100 -20.33 10.82 3.89
C PHE A 100 -21.32 10.49 2.79
N ASP A 101 -20.93 10.63 1.53
CA ASP A 101 -21.65 9.94 0.47
C ASP A 101 -21.50 8.44 0.75
N GLU A 102 -22.35 7.88 1.61
CA GLU A 102 -22.68 6.46 1.57
C GLU A 102 -23.29 6.27 0.19
N ILE A 103 -22.44 5.99 -0.80
CA ILE A 103 -22.86 5.54 -2.11
C ILE A 103 -23.79 4.36 -1.83
N ASP A 104 -25.07 4.53 -2.18
CA ASP A 104 -26.04 3.44 -2.10
C ASP A 104 -25.59 2.35 -3.07
N TRP A 105 -24.85 1.39 -2.54
CA TRP A 105 -24.28 0.29 -3.31
C TRP A 105 -25.35 -0.69 -3.81
N GLU A 106 -26.57 -0.63 -3.28
CA GLU A 106 -27.72 -1.38 -3.80
C GLU A 106 -28.29 -0.73 -5.06
N SER A 107 -28.11 0.59 -5.24
CA SER A 107 -28.51 1.33 -6.43
C SER A 107 -27.35 1.64 -7.39
N PHE A 108 -26.14 1.13 -7.14
CA PHE A 108 -24.98 1.42 -7.98
C PHE A 108 -25.09 0.72 -9.33
N GLU A 109 -25.26 1.51 -10.39
CA GLU A 109 -25.18 1.05 -11.78
C GLU A 109 -23.80 1.36 -12.35
N ALA A 110 -23.17 0.34 -12.94
CA ALA A 110 -21.90 0.50 -13.62
C ALA A 110 -22.07 1.40 -14.88
N PRO A 111 -21.11 2.29 -15.18
CA PRO A 111 -21.16 3.10 -16.41
C PRO A 111 -21.36 2.24 -17.68
N GLU A 112 -22.09 2.76 -18.66
CA GLU A 112 -22.55 2.00 -19.83
C GLU A 112 -21.40 1.37 -20.63
N HIS A 113 -20.27 2.06 -20.71
CA HIS A 113 -19.12 1.65 -21.52
C HIS A 113 -17.94 1.18 -20.66
N CYS A 114 -18.13 0.95 -19.37
CA CYS A 114 -17.10 0.32 -18.54
C CYS A 114 -17.08 -1.20 -18.75
N VAL A 115 -15.93 -1.82 -18.50
CA VAL A 115 -15.78 -3.28 -18.50
C VAL A 115 -15.39 -3.73 -17.09
N PRO A 116 -16.38 -4.01 -16.21
CA PRO A 116 -16.13 -4.47 -14.84
C PRO A 116 -15.85 -5.97 -14.81
N ILE A 117 -14.70 -6.36 -14.27
CA ILE A 117 -14.31 -7.77 -14.14
C ILE A 117 -14.09 -8.08 -12.65
N ARG A 118 -15.05 -8.81 -12.07
CA ARG A 118 -14.92 -9.31 -10.70
C ARG A 118 -14.05 -10.56 -10.67
N ALA A 119 -12.82 -10.44 -10.20
CA ALA A 119 -11.87 -11.55 -10.12
C ALA A 119 -10.85 -11.38 -8.99
N ASP A 120 -10.31 -12.49 -8.48
CA ASP A 120 -9.08 -12.46 -7.69
C ASP A 120 -7.91 -12.15 -8.64
N VAL A 121 -7.32 -10.97 -8.48
CA VAL A 121 -6.20 -10.47 -9.29
C VAL A 121 -5.03 -11.46 -9.33
N ARG A 122 -4.83 -12.29 -8.31
CA ARG A 122 -3.74 -13.29 -8.28
C ARG A 122 -3.99 -14.49 -9.19
N LEU A 123 -5.27 -14.81 -9.42
CA LEU A 123 -5.71 -16.02 -10.11
C LEU A 123 -6.30 -15.73 -11.49
N PHE A 124 -6.56 -14.46 -11.80
CA PHE A 124 -7.12 -14.04 -13.08
C PHE A 124 -6.20 -14.42 -14.26
N ASP A 125 -6.80 -14.83 -15.38
CA ASP A 125 -6.05 -15.21 -16.58
C ASP A 125 -5.62 -13.95 -17.37
N TRP A 126 -4.60 -13.29 -16.84
CA TRP A 126 -3.97 -12.13 -17.46
C TRP A 126 -3.36 -12.43 -18.83
N ALA A 127 -2.96 -13.69 -19.07
CA ALA A 127 -2.39 -14.07 -20.36
C ALA A 127 -3.47 -14.08 -21.45
N ALA A 128 -4.66 -14.61 -21.15
CA ALA A 128 -5.80 -14.53 -22.05
C ALA A 128 -6.20 -13.08 -22.32
N LEU A 129 -6.26 -12.22 -21.29
CA LEU A 129 -6.58 -10.80 -21.48
C LEU A 129 -5.54 -10.09 -22.37
N GLY A 130 -4.25 -10.25 -22.06
CA GLY A 130 -3.16 -9.65 -22.84
C GLY A 130 -3.10 -10.14 -24.28
N ALA A 131 -3.51 -11.38 -24.55
CA ALA A 131 -3.60 -11.91 -25.91
C ALA A 131 -4.72 -11.28 -26.74
N GLN A 132 -5.78 -10.77 -26.10
CA GLN A 132 -6.87 -10.08 -26.78
C GLN A 132 -6.59 -8.59 -26.96
N VAL A 133 -5.97 -7.96 -25.96
CA VAL A 133 -5.74 -6.52 -25.95
C VAL A 133 -4.46 -6.17 -25.19
N GLN A 134 -3.69 -5.26 -25.78
CA GLN A 134 -2.56 -4.59 -25.12
C GLN A 134 -3.03 -3.22 -24.66
N PHE A 135 -2.69 -2.84 -23.42
CA PHE A 135 -3.11 -1.57 -22.84
C PHE A 135 -2.06 -0.51 -23.05
N ASP A 136 -2.50 0.73 -23.32
CA ASP A 136 -1.63 1.87 -23.52
C ASP A 136 -1.26 2.50 -22.15
N VAL A 137 -2.18 2.42 -21.20
CA VAL A 137 -1.96 2.81 -19.80
C VAL A 137 -2.57 1.79 -18.84
N ILE A 138 -1.79 1.37 -17.85
CA ILE A 138 -2.23 0.56 -16.72
C ILE A 138 -2.16 1.40 -15.44
N VAL A 139 -3.20 1.39 -14.63
CA VAL A 139 -3.23 1.98 -13.28
C VAL A 139 -3.38 0.87 -12.25
N MET A 140 -2.59 0.92 -11.17
CA MET A 140 -2.64 -0.06 -10.10
C MET A 140 -2.64 0.63 -8.73
N ASP A 141 -3.51 0.16 -7.82
CA ASP A 141 -3.46 0.49 -6.39
C ASP A 141 -3.35 -0.80 -5.57
N PRO A 142 -2.16 -1.45 -5.53
CA PRO A 142 -2.02 -2.73 -4.85
C PRO A 142 -2.32 -2.61 -3.35
N PRO A 143 -2.98 -3.61 -2.74
CA PRO A 143 -3.25 -3.63 -1.31
C PRO A 143 -1.98 -4.00 -0.52
N TRP A 144 -1.02 -3.08 -0.48
CA TRP A 144 0.29 -3.26 0.13
C TRP A 144 0.18 -3.78 1.56
N GLN A 145 0.95 -4.84 1.87
CA GLN A 145 1.15 -5.25 3.25
C GLN A 145 1.95 -4.18 4.00
N LEU A 146 1.38 -3.60 5.05
CA LEU A 146 2.14 -2.80 5.99
C LEU A 146 2.93 -3.77 6.88
N ALA A 147 4.26 -3.71 6.85
CA ALA A 147 5.07 -4.56 7.70
C ALA A 147 4.82 -4.24 9.20
N THR A 148 4.80 -5.31 10.01
CA THR A 148 4.77 -5.43 11.48
C THR A 148 3.43 -5.25 12.22
N SER A 149 2.91 -6.41 12.66
CA SER A 149 2.65 -6.77 14.07
C SER A 149 2.37 -5.62 15.03
N ALA A 150 1.14 -5.56 15.52
CA ALA A 150 0.58 -4.57 16.44
C ALA A 150 0.31 -3.18 15.80
N PRO A 151 -0.95 -2.86 15.45
CA PRO A 151 -1.32 -1.49 15.15
C PRO A 151 -1.08 -0.67 16.42
N THR A 152 -0.02 0.13 16.47
CA THR A 152 0.31 1.02 17.59
C THR A 152 -0.79 2.06 17.87
N ARG A 153 -1.83 2.13 17.02
CA ARG A 153 -2.98 3.03 17.16
C ARG A 153 -4.34 2.39 16.83
N GLY A 154 -4.46 1.06 16.85
CA GLY A 154 -5.78 0.39 16.75
C GLY A 154 -6.57 0.62 15.46
N VAL A 155 -5.94 1.02 14.36
CA VAL A 155 -6.62 1.10 13.06
C VAL A 155 -6.53 -0.28 12.40
N ALA A 156 -7.55 -1.11 12.63
CA ALA A 156 -7.74 -2.31 11.83
C ALA A 156 -8.00 -1.88 10.37
N LEU A 157 -7.14 -2.30 9.45
CA LEU A 157 -7.42 -2.13 8.03
C LEU A 157 -8.46 -3.17 7.63
N GLY A 158 -9.63 -2.73 7.20
CA GLY A 158 -10.75 -3.60 6.82
C GLY A 158 -10.61 -4.28 5.46
N TYR A 159 -9.41 -4.37 4.88
CA TYR A 159 -9.17 -4.97 3.56
C TYR A 159 -8.06 -6.03 3.60
N SER A 160 -8.18 -7.06 2.75
CA SER A 160 -7.17 -8.11 2.60
C SER A 160 -5.91 -7.55 1.94
N GLN A 161 -4.79 -7.56 2.66
CA GLN A 161 -3.48 -7.17 2.13
C GLN A 161 -2.85 -8.30 1.32
N LEU A 162 -2.01 -7.94 0.36
CA LEU A 162 -1.18 -8.87 -0.40
C LEU A 162 0.28 -8.75 0.02
N ARG A 163 0.95 -9.89 0.10
CA ARG A 163 2.39 -9.95 0.30
C ARG A 163 3.09 -9.44 -0.96
N ASP A 164 4.28 -8.91 -0.77
CA ASP A 164 5.11 -8.37 -1.84
C ASP A 164 5.33 -9.43 -2.95
N GLU A 165 5.55 -10.71 -2.59
CA GLU A 165 5.73 -11.79 -3.58
C GLU A 165 4.46 -12.08 -4.40
N ASP A 166 3.28 -11.92 -3.81
CA ASP A 166 2.02 -12.14 -4.52
C ASP A 166 1.77 -11.02 -5.53
N ILE A 167 2.14 -9.78 -5.20
CA ILE A 167 2.07 -8.63 -6.11
C ILE A 167 3.06 -8.82 -7.27
N MET A 168 4.31 -9.19 -6.98
CA MET A 168 5.35 -9.39 -8.00
C MET A 168 5.00 -10.46 -9.03
N ARG A 169 4.24 -11.49 -8.64
CA ARG A 169 3.79 -12.58 -9.52
C ARG A 169 2.72 -12.18 -10.53
N ILE A 170 2.07 -11.03 -10.36
CA ILE A 170 1.08 -10.54 -11.33
C ILE A 170 1.80 -10.29 -12.65
N PRO A 171 1.39 -10.94 -13.76
CA PRO A 171 2.11 -10.89 -15.01
C PRO A 171 1.78 -9.62 -15.82
N VAL A 172 1.91 -8.44 -15.20
CA VAL A 172 1.75 -7.12 -15.84
C VAL A 172 2.52 -7.02 -17.17
N PRO A 173 3.74 -7.59 -17.33
CA PRO A 173 4.45 -7.54 -18.61
C PRO A 173 3.72 -8.15 -19.81
N LYS A 174 2.73 -9.03 -19.58
CA LYS A 174 1.92 -9.64 -20.65
C LYS A 174 0.80 -8.73 -21.16
N LEU A 175 0.45 -7.70 -20.38
CA LEU A 175 -0.66 -6.80 -20.66
C LEU A 175 -0.24 -5.56 -21.46
N GLN A 176 1.07 -5.32 -21.54
CA GLN A 176 1.61 -4.13 -22.16
C GLN A 176 3.02 -4.37 -22.71
N GLU A 177 3.13 -4.27 -24.04
CA GLU A 177 4.40 -4.20 -24.77
C GLU A 177 5.00 -2.78 -24.77
N ASN A 178 4.14 -1.78 -24.99
CA ASN A 178 4.49 -0.36 -25.08
C ASN A 178 3.46 0.46 -24.30
N GLY A 179 3.87 1.37 -23.42
CA GLY A 179 2.94 2.25 -22.70
C GLY A 179 3.43 2.72 -21.33
N LEU A 180 2.48 3.16 -20.51
CA LEU A 180 2.73 3.68 -19.16
C LEU A 180 2.07 2.82 -18.07
N LEU A 181 2.76 2.63 -16.94
CA LEU A 181 2.25 1.99 -15.74
C LEU A 181 2.27 3.01 -14.60
N PHE A 182 1.09 3.28 -14.04
CA PHE A 182 0.89 4.10 -12.86
C PHE A 182 0.65 3.20 -11.66
N ILE A 183 1.50 3.29 -10.64
CA ILE A 183 1.37 2.48 -9.43
C ILE A 183 1.34 3.36 -8.18
N TRP A 184 0.22 3.33 -7.47
CA TRP A 184 0.10 3.98 -6.17
C TRP A 184 0.97 3.27 -5.15
N VAL A 185 1.81 4.04 -4.43
CA VAL A 185 2.77 3.51 -3.47
C VAL A 185 2.65 4.19 -2.12
N ILE A 186 2.94 3.42 -1.07
CA ILE A 186 3.14 3.92 0.27
C ILE A 186 4.63 4.14 0.55
N ASN A 187 4.95 5.04 1.50
CA ASN A 187 6.33 5.37 1.86
C ASN A 187 7.21 4.14 2.16
N ALA A 188 6.64 3.09 2.77
CA ALA A 188 7.37 1.86 3.11
C ALA A 188 7.59 0.91 1.93
N ARG A 189 7.10 1.23 0.72
CA ARG A 189 7.12 0.34 -0.46
C ARG A 189 7.75 0.95 -1.70
N TYR A 190 8.36 2.14 -1.61
CA TYR A 190 9.10 2.73 -2.74
C TYR A 190 10.18 1.78 -3.29
N SER A 191 11.05 1.26 -2.42
CA SER A 191 12.14 0.35 -2.83
C SER A 191 11.60 -0.89 -3.53
N PHE A 192 10.48 -1.44 -3.05
CA PHE A 192 9.85 -2.59 -3.67
C PHE A 192 9.18 -2.24 -5.00
N ALA A 193 8.51 -1.09 -5.11
CA ALA A 193 7.91 -0.64 -6.36
C ALA A 193 8.95 -0.42 -7.47
N PHE A 194 10.15 0.09 -7.14
CA PHE A 194 11.25 0.16 -8.10
C PHE A 194 11.78 -1.22 -8.50
N GLN A 195 11.75 -2.20 -7.60
CA GLN A 195 12.05 -3.59 -7.95
C GLN A 195 10.99 -4.15 -8.91
N LEU A 196 9.70 -3.89 -8.67
CA LEU A 196 8.62 -4.28 -9.60
C LEU A 196 8.85 -3.69 -10.99
N PHE A 197 9.19 -2.41 -11.11
CA PHE A 197 9.51 -1.82 -12.41
C PHE A 197 10.65 -2.54 -13.11
N LYS A 198 11.75 -2.83 -12.39
CA LYS A 198 12.87 -3.58 -12.97
C LYS A 198 12.46 -4.98 -13.44
N GLU A 199 11.78 -5.75 -12.60
CA GLU A 199 11.35 -7.12 -12.93
C GLU A 199 10.31 -7.16 -14.05
N TRP A 200 9.42 -6.16 -14.12
CA TRP A 200 8.40 -6.05 -15.15
C TRP A 200 8.87 -5.37 -16.45
N GLY A 201 10.11 -4.86 -16.47
CA GLY A 201 10.71 -4.22 -17.64
C GLY A 201 10.23 -2.79 -17.89
N TYR A 202 9.87 -2.06 -16.84
CA TYR A 202 9.53 -0.65 -16.86
C TYR A 202 10.71 0.21 -16.41
N GLU A 203 10.93 1.32 -17.08
CA GLU A 203 11.83 2.40 -16.67
C GLU A 203 11.04 3.43 -15.85
N TYR A 204 11.53 3.82 -14.69
CA TYR A 204 10.93 4.92 -13.94
C TYR A 204 11.15 6.23 -14.70
N VAL A 205 10.08 6.96 -14.98
CA VAL A 205 10.14 8.22 -15.74
C VAL A 205 9.56 9.42 -15.01
N ASP A 206 8.59 9.23 -14.11
CA ASP A 206 7.90 10.33 -13.42
C ASP A 206 7.19 9.86 -12.15
N ASP A 207 6.69 10.79 -11.33
CA ASP A 207 5.77 10.51 -10.24
C ASP A 207 4.66 11.56 -10.10
N VAL A 208 3.43 11.08 -9.90
CA VAL A 208 2.28 11.94 -9.62
C VAL A 208 2.06 12.00 -8.11
N VAL A 209 1.96 13.21 -7.57
CA VAL A 209 1.71 13.44 -6.16
C VAL A 209 0.28 13.92 -5.94
N TRP A 210 -0.50 13.10 -5.23
CA TRP A 210 -1.78 13.55 -4.70
C TRP A 210 -1.57 14.24 -3.35
N VAL A 211 -1.73 15.55 -3.33
CA VAL A 211 -1.75 16.34 -2.11
C VAL A 211 -3.20 16.48 -1.62
N LYS A 212 -3.46 15.96 -0.42
CA LYS A 212 -4.80 15.83 0.14
C LYS A 212 -5.31 17.17 0.67
N ARG A 213 -6.54 17.50 0.30
CA ARG A 213 -7.25 18.70 0.71
C ARG A 213 -8.43 18.36 1.61
N THR A 214 -8.73 19.21 2.59
CA THR A 214 -9.98 19.18 3.36
C THR A 214 -11.10 19.85 2.57
N VAL A 215 -12.36 19.66 2.96
CA VAL A 215 -13.53 20.42 2.43
C VAL A 215 -13.28 21.95 2.41
N ASN A 216 -12.57 22.47 3.43
CA ASN A 216 -12.26 23.89 3.60
C ASN A 216 -11.01 24.36 2.81
N ARG A 217 -10.58 23.60 1.79
CA ARG A 217 -9.41 23.89 0.94
C ARG A 217 -8.06 24.04 1.67
N ARG A 218 -7.93 23.47 2.87
CA ARG A 218 -6.66 23.37 3.60
C ARG A 218 -5.98 22.04 3.33
N MET A 219 -4.67 21.99 3.56
CA MET A 219 -3.90 20.75 3.49
C MET A 219 -4.36 19.77 4.57
N ALA A 220 -4.84 18.60 4.15
CA ALA A 220 -5.32 17.55 5.05
C ALA A 220 -4.13 16.74 5.57
N LYS A 221 -3.61 17.16 6.73
CA LYS A 221 -2.46 16.52 7.37
C LYS A 221 -2.90 15.33 8.21
N GLY A 222 -2.48 14.14 7.82
CA GLY A 222 -2.62 12.90 8.58
C GLY A 222 -1.45 12.66 9.53
N HIS A 223 -1.61 11.63 10.35
CA HIS A 223 -0.55 11.15 11.22
C HIS A 223 0.51 10.44 10.38
N GLY A 224 1.78 10.84 10.54
CA GLY A 224 2.93 10.02 10.15
C GLY A 224 3.83 9.79 11.36
N TYR A 225 4.92 9.05 11.15
CA TYR A 225 5.86 8.72 12.23
C TYR A 225 6.79 9.91 12.54
N TYR A 226 7.58 10.34 11.54
CA TYR A 226 8.49 11.49 11.67
C TYR A 226 7.86 12.81 11.23
N LEU A 227 7.04 12.78 10.19
CA LEU A 227 6.41 13.95 9.58
C LEU A 227 4.91 13.73 9.44
N GLN A 228 4.14 14.81 9.41
CA GLN A 228 2.72 14.72 9.06
C GLN A 228 2.57 14.35 7.59
N HIS A 229 1.78 13.32 7.29
CA HIS A 229 1.57 12.86 5.93
C HIS A 229 0.35 13.57 5.33
N ALA A 230 0.58 14.40 4.31
CA ALA A 230 -0.49 15.10 3.59
C ALA A 230 -0.60 14.70 2.11
N LYS A 231 0.19 13.70 1.68
CA LYS A 231 0.26 13.28 0.29
C LYS A 231 0.31 11.77 0.14
N GLU A 232 -0.10 11.30 -1.03
CA GLU A 232 0.20 9.99 -1.57
C GLU A 232 0.92 10.16 -2.90
N THR A 233 1.73 9.17 -3.29
CA THR A 233 2.51 9.22 -4.54
C THR A 233 2.11 8.03 -5.42
N CYS A 234 2.01 8.29 -6.71
CA CYS A 234 1.81 7.32 -7.77
C CYS A 234 3.03 7.36 -8.68
N LEU A 235 3.83 6.30 -8.72
CA LEU A 235 5.01 6.24 -9.59
C LEU A 235 4.58 5.94 -11.02
N VAL A 236 5.31 6.49 -12.00
CA VAL A 236 5.07 6.30 -13.43
C VAL A 236 6.26 5.54 -14.02
N GLY A 237 5.98 4.34 -14.51
CA GLY A 237 6.91 3.52 -15.27
C GLY A 237 6.57 3.55 -16.76
N ARG A 238 7.57 3.66 -17.63
CA ARG A 238 7.44 3.55 -19.09
C ARG A 238 8.00 2.22 -19.56
N LYS A 239 7.32 1.58 -20.50
CA LYS A 239 7.80 0.37 -21.16
C LYS A 239 7.75 0.56 -22.67
N GLY A 240 8.84 0.21 -23.36
CA GLY A 240 8.91 0.30 -24.81
C GLY A 240 8.77 1.73 -25.35
N ALA A 241 8.09 1.87 -26.48
CA ALA A 241 7.75 3.15 -27.08
C ALA A 241 6.58 3.84 -26.37
N ASP A 242 6.46 5.17 -26.55
CA ASP A 242 5.31 5.91 -26.05
C ASP A 242 4.01 5.50 -26.78
N PRO A 243 2.86 5.53 -26.09
CA PRO A 243 1.57 5.37 -26.74
C PRO A 243 1.40 6.35 -27.92
N PRO A 244 0.79 5.93 -29.05
CA PRO A 244 0.70 6.76 -30.25
C PRO A 244 0.00 8.11 -30.04
N THR A 245 -0.94 8.18 -29.09
CA THR A 245 -1.74 9.37 -28.81
C THR A 245 -1.19 10.21 -27.66
N LEU A 246 -0.05 9.83 -27.08
CA LEU A 246 0.52 10.52 -25.92
C LEU A 246 0.78 12.00 -26.21
N GLN A 247 0.37 12.87 -25.28
CA GLN A 247 0.55 14.31 -25.31
C GLN A 247 1.44 14.75 -24.15
N SER A 248 2.70 15.10 -24.42
CA SER A 248 3.64 15.51 -23.38
C SER A 248 3.36 16.94 -22.87
N GLY A 249 3.53 17.15 -21.57
CA GLY A 249 3.44 18.48 -20.93
C GLY A 249 2.03 19.08 -20.82
N VAL A 250 0.96 18.30 -21.06
CA VAL A 250 -0.43 18.77 -20.98
C VAL A 250 -1.07 18.65 -19.60
N VAL A 251 -0.45 17.87 -18.71
CA VAL A 251 -0.92 17.64 -17.33
C VAL A 251 0.19 17.97 -16.33
N SER A 252 -0.20 18.38 -15.12
CA SER A 252 0.72 18.55 -13.99
C SER A 252 0.85 17.24 -13.21
N ASP A 253 2.05 17.00 -12.70
CA ASP A 253 2.41 15.95 -11.75
C ASP A 253 1.74 16.08 -10.36
N VAL A 254 0.99 17.15 -10.08
CA VAL A 254 0.33 17.35 -8.78
C VAL A 254 -1.19 17.31 -8.90
N ILE A 255 -1.81 16.40 -8.15
CA ILE A 255 -3.26 16.39 -7.90
C ILE A 255 -3.54 17.06 -6.56
N TRP A 256 -4.28 18.16 -6.56
CA TRP A 256 -4.75 18.84 -5.35
C TRP A 256 -6.26 18.70 -5.20
N SER A 257 -6.69 17.63 -4.55
CA SER A 257 -8.10 17.30 -4.42
C SER A 257 -8.49 16.83 -3.02
N GLU A 258 -9.80 16.79 -2.78
CA GLU A 258 -10.35 16.45 -1.48
C GLU A 258 -10.12 14.98 -1.12
N ARG A 259 -9.77 14.72 0.14
CA ARG A 259 -9.74 13.34 0.65
C ARG A 259 -11.17 12.83 0.82
N ARG A 260 -11.51 11.78 0.05
CA ARG A 260 -12.82 11.12 0.08
C ARG A 260 -12.81 9.92 1.04
N GLY A 261 -13.50 8.82 0.68
CA GLY A 261 -13.57 7.59 1.46
C GLY A 261 -12.21 6.98 1.80
N GLN A 262 -12.20 6.03 2.73
CA GLN A 262 -10.96 5.38 3.16
C GLN A 262 -10.29 4.66 1.99
N SER A 263 -9.03 5.02 1.72
CA SER A 263 -8.24 4.48 0.59
C SER A 263 -8.82 4.78 -0.80
N GLN A 264 -9.76 5.72 -0.92
CA GLN A 264 -10.26 6.18 -2.22
C GLN A 264 -9.27 7.19 -2.83
N LYS A 265 -8.65 6.79 -3.95
CA LYS A 265 -7.78 7.65 -4.75
C LYS A 265 -8.59 8.73 -5.49
N PRO A 266 -7.96 9.84 -5.89
CA PRO A 266 -8.65 10.94 -6.55
C PRO A 266 -9.12 10.56 -7.95
N GLU A 267 -10.36 10.91 -8.30
CA GLU A 267 -10.90 10.73 -9.65
C GLU A 267 -10.14 11.56 -10.69
N GLU A 268 -9.52 12.67 -10.25
CA GLU A 268 -8.66 13.50 -11.08
C GLU A 268 -7.48 12.73 -11.69
N MET A 269 -7.13 11.56 -11.13
CA MET A 269 -6.15 10.65 -11.71
C MET A 269 -6.58 10.14 -13.10
N TYR A 270 -7.85 9.77 -13.27
CA TYR A 270 -8.36 9.29 -14.56
C TYR A 270 -8.38 10.41 -15.59
N GLU A 271 -8.83 11.60 -15.19
CA GLU A 271 -8.82 12.78 -16.07
C GLU A 271 -7.40 13.14 -16.53
N MET A 272 -6.42 12.99 -15.64
CA MET A 272 -5.01 13.20 -15.97
C MET A 272 -4.53 12.17 -16.99
N VAL A 273 -4.79 10.89 -16.75
CA VAL A 273 -4.39 9.80 -17.65
C VAL A 273 -5.05 9.95 -19.03
N GLU A 274 -6.35 10.24 -19.07
CA GLU A 274 -7.12 10.43 -20.31
C GLU A 274 -6.66 11.67 -21.10
N LYS A 275 -6.20 12.72 -20.44
CA LYS A 275 -5.59 13.89 -21.10
C LYS A 275 -4.17 13.59 -21.59
N LEU A 276 -3.40 12.82 -20.83
CA LEU A 276 -2.03 12.44 -21.18
C LEU A 276 -2.00 11.48 -22.38
N VAL A 277 -2.91 10.51 -22.44
CA VAL A 277 -3.01 9.51 -23.52
C VAL A 277 -4.45 9.45 -24.02
N PRO A 278 -4.93 10.45 -24.77
CA PRO A 278 -6.31 10.48 -25.25
C PRO A 278 -6.66 9.29 -26.13
N ASN A 279 -7.89 8.79 -25.97
CA ASN A 279 -8.40 7.60 -26.67
C ASN A 279 -7.52 6.35 -26.51
N GLY A 280 -6.77 6.26 -25.41
CA GLY A 280 -5.98 5.08 -25.08
C GLY A 280 -6.85 3.91 -24.62
N ARG A 281 -6.26 2.72 -24.60
CA ARG A 281 -6.81 1.54 -23.94
C ARG A 281 -6.33 1.51 -22.50
N TYR A 282 -7.27 1.62 -21.57
CA TYR A 282 -6.96 1.75 -20.14
C TYR A 282 -7.34 0.50 -19.36
N LEU A 283 -6.46 0.09 -18.46
CA LEU A 283 -6.71 -0.98 -17.49
C LEU A 283 -6.46 -0.46 -16.09
N GLU A 284 -7.37 -0.77 -15.17
CA GLU A 284 -7.15 -0.64 -13.74
C GLU A 284 -7.13 -2.01 -13.06
N ILE A 285 -6.09 -2.24 -12.26
CA ILE A 285 -5.92 -3.46 -11.47
C ILE A 285 -6.08 -3.11 -9.99
N PHE A 286 -6.83 -3.95 -9.27
CA PHE A 286 -7.28 -3.73 -7.88
C PHE A 286 -8.34 -2.63 -7.72
N GLY A 287 -9.07 -2.32 -8.79
CA GLY A 287 -10.18 -1.37 -8.72
C GLY A 287 -11.37 -1.93 -7.92
N ARG A 288 -12.21 -1.02 -7.45
CA ARG A 288 -13.47 -1.28 -6.75
C ARG A 288 -14.64 -0.66 -7.52
N LYS A 289 -15.87 -0.86 -7.05
CA LYS A 289 -17.06 -0.25 -7.69
C LYS A 289 -16.96 1.27 -7.91
N ASN A 290 -16.43 2.04 -6.96
CA ASN A 290 -16.24 3.50 -7.14
C ASN A 290 -15.15 3.88 -8.15
N ASN A 291 -14.36 2.92 -8.63
CA ASN A 291 -13.37 3.15 -9.66
C ASN A 291 -13.94 2.94 -11.08
N LEU A 292 -15.11 2.31 -11.23
CA LEU A 292 -15.67 2.02 -12.54
C LEU A 292 -15.89 3.30 -13.34
N ARG A 293 -15.43 3.27 -14.59
CA ARG A 293 -15.43 4.42 -15.49
C ARG A 293 -15.62 3.96 -16.93
N ASP A 294 -16.34 4.75 -17.72
CA ASP A 294 -16.53 4.47 -19.14
C ASP A 294 -15.18 4.31 -19.85
N TYR A 295 -15.11 3.32 -20.74
CA TYR A 295 -13.93 2.99 -21.55
C TYR A 295 -12.72 2.45 -20.76
N TRP A 296 -12.88 2.17 -19.47
CA TRP A 296 -11.88 1.48 -18.65
C TRP A 296 -12.25 0.00 -18.48
N VAL A 297 -11.24 -0.86 -18.57
CA VAL A 297 -11.32 -2.21 -18.04
C VAL A 297 -10.88 -2.16 -16.58
N THR A 298 -11.72 -2.60 -15.65
CA THR A 298 -11.39 -2.58 -14.22
C THR A 298 -11.48 -4.00 -13.66
N VAL A 299 -10.36 -4.50 -13.12
CA VAL A 299 -10.27 -5.84 -12.54
C VAL A 299 -10.04 -5.73 -11.04
N GLY A 300 -10.91 -6.36 -10.25
CA GLY A 300 -10.78 -6.39 -8.80
C GLY A 300 -11.76 -7.36 -8.14
N ASN A 301 -11.50 -7.72 -6.88
CA ASN A 301 -12.35 -8.64 -6.12
C ASN A 301 -13.60 -7.96 -5.52
N GLU A 302 -13.57 -6.63 -5.40
CA GLU A 302 -14.61 -5.76 -4.83
C GLU A 302 -15.43 -5.01 -5.90
N ILE A 303 -15.46 -5.54 -7.13
CA ILE A 303 -16.32 -5.09 -8.23
C ILE A 303 -17.74 -5.66 -8.05
#